data_AF-A0A923VLB6-F1
#
_entry.id   AF-A0A923VLB6-F1
#
_cell.length_a   1.000
_cell.length_b   1.000
_cell.length_c   1.000
_cell.angle_alpha   90.00
_cell.angle_beta   90.00
_cell.angle_gamma   90.00
#
_symmetry.space_group_name_H-M   'P 1'
#
loop_
_entity.id
_entity.type
_entity.pdbx_description
1 polymer ?
#
loop_
_entity_poly.entity_id
_entity_poly.type
_entity_poly.pdbx_seq_one_letter_code
_entity_poly.pdbx_strand_id
1 'polypeptide(L)'
;MLRSIFFLTLLFSSLISYGQTPASFISTQSAWQQHVDYKIEVTLNDVDHTLKAFETIIYTNNSPDILTYIPFHLWPNAYADNNTVFAKQLLAQGKLDFHFAPDSMRGNIAGLDFKVDGLSVKTEINEDICQLQLNKPLMPGETISISTPFIVKIPGQFSRLGHVGKSYQISQWYPKPAVYDINKWHAIHYLDQGEFYSEFGSFEVAITLPGDYTLAATGILQNEEDRMSNSKPTKTLTWKQDSIHDFAWFAAKNFIVETAEVTLPSGKKIKTWSYSLPSPDEEKDKNKKSINQSIEQALLYYSSRIGDYPYSTATAVIGPLIAGGGMEYPTITICQDDDKDVIVHEVGHNWFYGALGSNERDHPWMDEGLNSYYEMGATNQMEIKEPFKYRRLSKNLNYQNTFNEHYFLYLFQARLNEDQACNLTSEDYSEINFGAIVYSKTALLLNYLCNYLGQPLYDSCMKQYYK
;
A
#
# COMPACT_ATOMS: atom_id res chain seq x y z
N MET A 1 -3.28 -72.99 28.28
CA MET A 1 -2.59 -74.10 27.58
C MET A 1 -2.27 -73.63 26.17
N LEU A 2 -1.01 -73.73 25.76
CA LEU A 2 -0.42 -73.16 24.54
C LEU A 2 -1.16 -73.53 23.24
N ARG A 3 -1.12 -72.63 22.24
CA ARG A 3 -0.46 -72.90 20.94
C ARG A 3 -0.32 -71.64 20.08
N SER A 4 0.93 -71.42 19.64
CA SER A 4 1.38 -70.55 18.55
C SER A 4 0.73 -70.88 17.22
N ILE A 5 0.75 -69.96 16.23
CA ILE A 5 1.34 -70.12 14.86
C ILE A 5 0.81 -69.08 13.83
N PHE A 6 1.79 -68.38 13.25
CA PHE A 6 2.00 -67.93 11.86
C PHE A 6 1.15 -66.84 11.14
N PHE A 7 1.97 -66.00 10.49
CA PHE A 7 1.73 -65.08 9.38
C PHE A 7 0.87 -65.64 8.24
N LEU A 8 0.01 -64.79 7.68
CA LEU A 8 -0.37 -64.84 6.28
C LEU A 8 -0.43 -63.41 5.70
N THR A 9 0.41 -63.17 4.70
CA THR A 9 0.34 -62.04 3.77
C THR A 9 -0.91 -62.15 2.90
N LEU A 10 -1.67 -61.06 2.78
CA LEU A 10 -2.69 -60.90 1.75
C LEU A 10 -2.63 -59.47 1.20
N LEU A 11 -2.18 -59.39 -0.05
CA LEU A 11 -2.30 -58.23 -0.92
C LEU A 11 -3.79 -57.90 -1.09
N PHE A 12 -4.19 -56.69 -0.71
CA PHE A 12 -5.40 -56.05 -1.23
C PHE A 12 -5.00 -54.75 -1.93
N SER A 13 -5.05 -54.80 -3.25
CA SER A 13 -5.09 -53.66 -4.14
C SER A 13 -6.42 -52.93 -3.96
N SER A 14 -6.42 -51.81 -3.27
CA SER A 14 -7.48 -50.81 -3.36
C SER A 14 -6.96 -49.62 -4.16
N LEU A 15 -7.33 -49.60 -5.44
CA LEU A 15 -7.35 -48.39 -6.26
C LEU A 15 -8.30 -47.39 -5.60
N ILE A 16 -7.77 -46.50 -4.77
CA ILE A 16 -8.47 -45.28 -4.39
C ILE A 16 -8.27 -44.32 -5.56
N SER A 17 -9.25 -44.27 -6.45
CA SER A 17 -9.40 -43.16 -7.39
C SER A 17 -9.66 -41.90 -6.57
N TYR A 18 -8.60 -41.17 -6.22
CA TYR A 18 -8.73 -39.77 -5.86
C TYR A 18 -9.24 -39.04 -7.10
N GLY A 19 -10.56 -38.89 -7.17
CA GLY A 19 -11.17 -37.84 -7.97
C GLY A 19 -10.73 -36.52 -7.35
N GLN A 20 -9.54 -36.05 -7.73
CA GLN A 20 -9.23 -34.64 -7.64
C GLN A 20 -10.17 -33.97 -8.65
N THR A 21 -11.31 -33.48 -8.18
CA THR A 21 -11.88 -32.29 -8.80
C THR A 21 -10.79 -31.23 -8.67
N PRO A 22 -10.15 -30.76 -9.75
CA PRO A 22 -9.41 -29.53 -9.63
C PRO A 22 -10.44 -28.50 -9.18
N ALA A 23 -10.28 -27.98 -7.97
CA ALA A 23 -10.88 -26.71 -7.64
C ALA A 23 -10.16 -25.71 -8.54
N SER A 24 -10.66 -25.56 -9.77
CA SER A 24 -10.28 -24.50 -10.67
C SER A 24 -10.86 -23.21 -10.10
N PHE A 25 -10.25 -22.72 -9.03
CA PHE A 25 -10.24 -21.31 -8.72
C PHE A 25 -9.30 -20.67 -9.74
N ILE A 26 -9.76 -20.59 -10.99
CA ILE A 26 -9.25 -19.54 -11.85
C ILE A 26 -9.89 -18.29 -11.23
N SER A 27 -9.10 -17.56 -10.44
CA SER A 27 -9.36 -16.14 -10.25
C SER A 27 -9.26 -15.54 -11.64
N THR A 28 -10.38 -15.47 -12.36
CA THR A 28 -10.43 -14.75 -13.61
C THR A 28 -10.43 -13.29 -13.20
N GLN A 29 -9.28 -12.63 -13.37
CA GLN A 29 -9.26 -11.17 -13.44
C GLN A 29 -10.36 -10.76 -14.43
N SER A 30 -11.21 -9.84 -14.01
CA SER A 30 -12.33 -9.40 -14.82
C SER A 30 -11.81 -8.89 -16.16
N ALA A 31 -12.50 -9.19 -17.26
CA ALA A 31 -12.16 -8.66 -18.58
C ALA A 31 -12.42 -7.15 -18.71
N TRP A 32 -12.84 -6.51 -17.62
CA TRP A 32 -13.23 -5.11 -17.50
C TRP A 32 -12.79 -4.61 -16.13
N GLN A 33 -12.57 -3.30 -16.03
CA GLN A 33 -12.30 -2.57 -14.79
C GLN A 33 -12.94 -1.20 -14.95
N GLN A 34 -13.48 -0.61 -13.88
CA GLN A 34 -13.99 0.76 -13.99
C GLN A 34 -12.84 1.72 -14.29
N HIS A 35 -13.20 2.92 -14.77
CA HIS A 35 -12.23 3.97 -15.00
C HIS A 35 -12.68 5.24 -14.31
N VAL A 36 -11.80 5.83 -13.50
CA VAL A 36 -12.15 6.93 -12.60
C VAL A 36 -11.09 8.04 -12.69
N ASP A 37 -11.40 9.10 -13.44
CA ASP A 37 -10.50 10.24 -13.61
C ASP A 37 -10.80 11.34 -12.61
N TYR A 38 -9.78 11.81 -11.90
CA TYR A 38 -9.89 12.81 -10.86
C TYR A 38 -9.29 14.14 -11.31
N LYS A 39 -10.03 15.22 -11.06
CA LYS A 39 -9.50 16.58 -10.97
C LYS A 39 -9.79 17.14 -9.60
N ILE A 40 -8.73 17.45 -8.85
CA ILE A 40 -8.86 17.92 -7.46
C ILE A 40 -8.11 19.24 -7.29
N GLU A 41 -8.79 20.24 -6.75
CA GLU A 41 -8.18 21.49 -6.31
C GLU A 41 -8.26 21.55 -4.79
N VAL A 42 -7.11 21.62 -4.11
CA VAL A 42 -7.03 21.58 -2.64
C VAL A 42 -6.15 22.70 -2.11
N THR A 43 -6.57 23.32 -1.01
CA THR A 43 -5.80 24.33 -0.28
C THR A 43 -5.53 23.86 1.14
N LEU A 44 -4.25 23.87 1.55
CA LEU A 44 -3.81 23.63 2.93
C LEU A 44 -3.89 24.94 3.74
N ASN A 45 -4.62 24.88 4.85
CA ASN A 45 -4.52 25.85 5.93
C ASN A 45 -3.66 25.26 7.05
N ASP A 46 -2.42 25.74 7.15
CA ASP A 46 -1.42 25.23 8.09
C ASP A 46 -1.49 25.82 9.50
N VAL A 47 -2.46 26.72 9.74
CA VAL A 47 -2.78 27.29 11.05
C VAL A 47 -3.84 26.45 11.73
N ASP A 48 -4.89 26.10 10.99
CA ASP A 48 -6.03 25.33 11.52
C ASP A 48 -5.91 23.82 11.25
N HIS A 49 -4.85 23.38 10.56
CA HIS A 49 -4.65 22.00 10.12
C HIS A 49 -5.85 21.45 9.34
N THR A 50 -6.25 22.20 8.30
CA THR A 50 -7.39 21.82 7.45
C THR A 50 -7.04 21.82 5.98
N LEU A 51 -7.73 20.98 5.21
CA LEU A 51 -7.77 21.02 3.76
C LEU A 51 -9.14 21.53 3.33
N LYS A 52 -9.18 22.47 2.40
CA LYS A 52 -10.41 22.84 1.68
C LYS A 52 -10.25 22.44 0.23
N ALA A 53 -11.16 21.63 -0.28
CA ALA A 53 -11.03 21.07 -1.61
C ALA A 53 -12.35 21.07 -2.40
N PHE A 54 -12.19 20.96 -3.72
CA PHE A 54 -13.25 20.64 -4.65
C PHE A 54 -12.72 19.56 -5.59
N GLU A 55 -13.48 18.48 -5.75
CA GLU A 55 -13.14 17.42 -6.69
C GLU A 55 -14.20 17.28 -7.78
N THR A 56 -13.74 16.87 -8.94
CA THR A 56 -14.56 16.38 -10.05
C THR A 56 -14.00 15.03 -10.49
N ILE A 57 -14.88 14.07 -10.61
CA ILE A 57 -14.60 12.70 -11.00
C ILE A 57 -15.35 12.40 -12.30
N ILE A 58 -14.67 11.85 -13.29
CA ILE A 58 -15.31 11.23 -14.45
C ILE A 58 -15.32 9.74 -14.20
N TYR A 59 -16.50 9.18 -13.96
CA TYR A 59 -16.68 7.76 -13.67
C TYR A 59 -17.26 7.07 -14.90
N THR A 60 -16.55 6.07 -15.43
CA THR A 60 -16.99 5.26 -16.57
C THR A 60 -17.35 3.85 -16.10
N ASN A 61 -18.59 3.43 -16.36
CA ASN A 61 -19.06 2.08 -16.06
C ASN A 61 -18.67 1.11 -17.17
N ASN A 62 -17.55 0.42 -17.02
CA ASN A 62 -17.11 -0.65 -17.91
C ASN A 62 -17.69 -2.03 -17.53
N SER A 63 -18.42 -2.13 -16.42
CA SER A 63 -19.06 -3.38 -16.02
C SER A 63 -20.23 -3.74 -16.95
N PRO A 64 -20.62 -5.04 -17.03
CA PRO A 64 -21.82 -5.46 -17.74
C PRO A 64 -23.12 -5.11 -17.00
N ASP A 65 -23.03 -4.54 -15.79
CA ASP A 65 -24.16 -4.28 -14.91
C ASP A 65 -24.66 -2.83 -15.02
N ILE A 66 -25.94 -2.65 -14.68
CA ILE A 66 -26.55 -1.33 -14.53
C ILE A 66 -26.32 -0.87 -13.09
N LEU A 67 -25.63 0.25 -12.90
CA LEU A 67 -25.37 0.80 -11.56
C LEU A 67 -26.45 1.81 -11.20
N THR A 68 -27.08 1.64 -10.04
CA THR A 68 -28.09 2.59 -9.54
C THR A 68 -27.59 3.44 -8.36
N TYR A 69 -26.46 3.08 -7.78
CA TYR A 69 -25.79 3.81 -6.71
C TYR A 69 -24.28 3.57 -6.80
N ILE A 70 -23.50 4.47 -6.21
CA ILE A 70 -22.04 4.35 -6.12
C ILE A 70 -21.63 4.64 -4.66
N PRO A 71 -21.08 3.67 -3.91
CA PRO A 71 -20.49 3.92 -2.60
C PRO A 71 -19.18 4.70 -2.74
N PHE A 72 -18.96 5.63 -1.81
CA PHE A 72 -17.74 6.40 -1.67
C PHE A 72 -17.15 6.16 -0.27
N HIS A 73 -15.85 5.93 -0.22
CA HIS A 73 -15.07 6.00 1.01
C HIS A 73 -14.85 7.45 1.40
N LEU A 74 -15.05 7.75 2.68
CA LEU A 74 -14.84 9.01 3.38
C LEU A 74 -13.88 8.78 4.55
N TRP A 75 -12.76 8.13 4.29
CA TRP A 75 -11.81 7.65 5.29
C TRP A 75 -11.28 8.69 6.30
N PRO A 76 -11.26 10.02 6.06
CA PRO A 76 -10.98 10.97 7.14
C PRO A 76 -11.95 10.87 8.33
N ASN A 77 -13.18 10.38 8.13
CA ASN A 77 -14.15 10.14 9.21
C ASN A 77 -13.74 8.99 10.14
N ALA A 78 -12.78 8.14 9.77
CA ALA A 78 -12.23 7.12 10.65
C ALA A 78 -11.62 7.71 11.93
N TYR A 79 -11.14 8.96 11.85
CA TYR A 79 -10.51 9.69 12.95
C TYR A 79 -11.50 10.53 13.79
N ALA A 80 -12.81 10.42 13.53
CA ALA A 80 -13.82 11.31 14.11
C ALA A 80 -14.00 11.12 15.62
N ASP A 81 -14.15 9.87 16.06
CA ASP A 81 -14.37 9.53 17.47
C ASP A 81 -14.02 8.06 17.79
N ASN A 82 -14.22 7.64 19.03
CA ASN A 82 -13.85 6.31 19.52
C ASN A 82 -14.80 5.18 19.08
N ASN A 83 -15.89 5.48 18.38
CA ASN A 83 -16.86 4.47 17.91
C ASN A 83 -16.59 3.98 16.50
N THR A 84 -15.66 4.60 15.77
CA THR A 84 -15.33 4.18 14.40
C THR A 84 -14.70 2.79 14.38
N VAL A 85 -14.80 2.09 13.25
CA VAL A 85 -14.16 0.78 13.07
C VAL A 85 -12.66 0.84 13.33
N PHE A 86 -11.98 1.86 12.78
CA PHE A 86 -10.57 2.15 13.05
C PHE A 86 -10.25 2.30 14.55
N ALA A 87 -11.01 3.11 15.28
CA ALA A 87 -10.76 3.35 16.70
C ALA A 87 -10.91 2.07 17.53
N LYS A 88 -11.91 1.24 17.19
CA LYS A 88 -12.13 -0.07 17.81
C LYS A 88 -10.99 -1.04 17.51
N GLN A 89 -10.45 -1.05 16.29
CA GLN A 89 -9.31 -1.88 15.93
C GLN A 89 -8.06 -1.49 16.74
N LEU A 90 -7.71 -0.20 16.78
CA LEU A 90 -6.57 0.27 17.57
C LEU A 90 -6.71 -0.10 19.05
N LEU A 91 -7.91 0.08 19.62
CA LEU A 91 -8.17 -0.31 21.01
C LEU A 91 -8.01 -1.82 21.23
N ALA A 92 -8.51 -2.66 20.31
CA ALA A 92 -8.37 -4.10 20.38
C ALA A 92 -6.90 -4.56 20.28
N GLN A 93 -6.08 -3.82 19.54
CA GLN A 93 -4.62 -4.01 19.44
C GLN A 93 -3.85 -3.41 20.63
N GLY A 94 -4.53 -2.75 21.58
CA GLY A 94 -3.87 -2.11 22.72
C GLY A 94 -3.13 -0.81 22.38
N LYS A 95 -3.36 -0.24 21.19
CA LYS A 95 -2.84 1.07 20.75
C LYS A 95 -3.74 2.18 21.31
N LEU A 96 -3.37 2.71 22.48
CA LEU A 96 -4.24 3.60 23.28
C LEU A 96 -4.13 5.09 22.94
N ASP A 97 -3.16 5.50 22.12
CA ASP A 97 -2.89 6.92 21.82
C ASP A 97 -4.10 7.62 21.20
N PHE A 98 -4.76 6.97 20.23
CA PHE A 98 -6.00 7.49 19.65
C PHE A 98 -7.13 7.50 20.69
N HIS A 99 -7.28 6.47 21.51
CA HIS A 99 -8.38 6.37 22.47
C HIS A 99 -8.40 7.54 23.47
N PHE A 100 -7.22 7.95 23.94
CA PHE A 100 -7.05 9.04 24.92
C PHE A 100 -6.75 10.41 24.30
N ALA A 101 -6.70 10.52 22.98
CA ALA A 101 -6.44 11.78 22.30
C ALA A 101 -7.55 12.82 22.57
N PRO A 102 -7.20 14.11 22.75
CA PRO A 102 -8.19 15.18 22.85
C PRO A 102 -8.86 15.44 21.50
N ASP A 103 -10.06 16.05 21.53
CA ASP A 103 -10.83 16.41 20.32
C ASP A 103 -10.05 17.27 19.33
N SER A 104 -9.09 18.07 19.80
CA SER A 104 -8.22 18.87 18.94
C SER A 104 -7.34 18.03 18.00
N MET A 105 -7.05 16.78 18.37
CA MET A 105 -6.26 15.85 17.55
C MET A 105 -7.14 14.98 16.63
N ARG A 106 -8.47 15.01 16.78
CA ARG A 106 -9.39 14.25 15.92
C ARG A 106 -9.44 14.81 14.51
N GLY A 107 -9.70 13.95 13.53
CA GLY A 107 -9.91 14.33 12.13
C GLY A 107 -11.30 13.95 11.64
N ASN A 108 -11.75 14.56 10.53
CA ASN A 108 -12.99 14.21 9.85
C ASN A 108 -13.05 14.85 8.47
N ILE A 109 -14.05 14.48 7.68
CA ILE A 109 -14.43 15.17 6.44
C ILE A 109 -15.85 15.73 6.55
N ALA A 110 -16.05 16.96 6.07
CA ALA A 110 -17.32 17.68 6.14
C ALA A 110 -17.55 18.56 4.90
N GLY A 111 -18.74 19.15 4.79
CA GLY A 111 -19.08 20.10 3.73
C GLY A 111 -19.35 19.49 2.36
N LEU A 112 -19.64 18.18 2.32
CA LEU A 112 -19.97 17.44 1.09
C LEU A 112 -21.31 17.92 0.48
N ASP A 113 -21.32 18.12 -0.84
CA ASP A 113 -22.49 18.45 -1.67
C ASP A 113 -22.32 17.72 -3.01
N PHE A 114 -22.55 16.40 -2.99
CA PHE A 114 -22.38 15.55 -4.17
C PHE A 114 -23.39 15.90 -5.26
N LYS A 115 -22.86 16.08 -6.47
CA LYS A 115 -23.63 16.28 -7.70
C LYS A 115 -23.22 15.27 -8.75
N VAL A 116 -24.19 14.74 -9.47
CA VAL A 116 -24.00 13.91 -10.66
C VAL A 116 -24.54 14.66 -11.86
N ASP A 117 -23.69 14.91 -12.84
CA ASP A 117 -23.96 15.75 -14.03
C ASP A 117 -24.53 17.13 -13.66
N GLY A 118 -23.98 17.72 -12.58
CA GLY A 118 -24.41 19.02 -12.05
C GLY A 118 -25.71 19.03 -11.24
N LEU A 119 -26.37 17.88 -11.08
CA LEU A 119 -27.60 17.75 -10.30
C LEU A 119 -27.31 17.12 -8.93
N SER A 120 -27.87 17.69 -7.86
CA SER A 120 -27.75 17.10 -6.52
C SER A 120 -28.33 15.68 -6.50
N VAL A 121 -27.63 14.79 -5.79
CA VAL A 121 -28.05 13.40 -5.56
C VAL A 121 -28.35 13.17 -4.09
N LYS A 122 -29.20 12.19 -3.80
CA LYS A 122 -29.42 11.74 -2.43
C LYS A 122 -28.19 10.97 -1.96
N THR A 123 -27.70 11.29 -0.77
CA THR A 123 -26.60 10.60 -0.12
C THR A 123 -27.04 9.98 1.21
N GLU A 124 -26.48 8.82 1.53
CA GLU A 124 -26.65 8.15 2.82
C GLU A 124 -25.26 7.85 3.38
N ILE A 125 -24.92 8.49 4.51
CA ILE A 125 -23.61 8.34 5.14
C ILE A 125 -23.74 7.42 6.35
N ASN A 126 -22.89 6.40 6.39
CA ASN A 126 -22.67 5.53 7.54
C ASN A 126 -21.17 5.54 7.87
N GLU A 127 -20.81 6.23 8.96
CA GLU A 127 -19.41 6.47 9.36
C GLU A 127 -18.56 7.08 8.22
N ASP A 128 -17.64 6.30 7.66
CA ASP A 128 -16.71 6.64 6.59
C ASP A 128 -17.12 6.04 5.24
N ILE A 129 -18.39 5.64 5.07
CA ILE A 129 -18.96 5.20 3.79
C ILE A 129 -20.16 6.08 3.44
N CYS A 130 -20.17 6.65 2.23
CA CYS A 130 -21.25 7.45 1.68
C CYS A 130 -21.82 6.80 0.43
N GLN A 131 -23.08 6.40 0.46
CA GLN A 131 -23.76 5.87 -0.73
C GLN A 131 -24.40 7.02 -1.52
N LEU A 132 -23.95 7.23 -2.76
CA LEU A 132 -24.59 8.16 -3.70
C LEU A 132 -25.67 7.43 -4.48
N GLN A 133 -26.93 7.84 -4.31
CA GLN A 133 -28.05 7.33 -5.10
C GLN A 133 -28.12 8.07 -6.44
N LEU A 134 -27.91 7.36 -7.55
CA LEU A 134 -27.94 7.99 -8.87
C LEU A 134 -29.37 8.37 -9.25
N ASN A 135 -29.54 9.60 -9.75
CA ASN A 135 -30.83 10.11 -10.24
C ASN A 135 -31.28 9.39 -11.52
N LYS A 136 -30.31 8.87 -12.29
CA LYS A 136 -30.51 8.02 -13.47
C LYS A 136 -29.57 6.82 -13.33
N PRO A 137 -30.03 5.59 -13.59
CA PRO A 137 -29.13 4.43 -13.64
C PRO A 137 -28.03 4.66 -14.66
N LEU A 138 -26.82 4.24 -14.32
CA LEU A 138 -25.64 4.28 -15.18
C LEU A 138 -25.51 2.95 -15.93
N MET A 139 -25.69 2.98 -17.25
CA MET A 139 -25.66 1.79 -18.09
C MET A 139 -24.23 1.32 -18.38
N PRO A 140 -24.02 0.06 -18.81
CA PRO A 140 -22.73 -0.39 -19.33
C PRO A 140 -22.21 0.50 -20.46
N GLY A 141 -20.95 0.92 -20.35
CA GLY A 141 -20.25 1.82 -21.27
C GLY A 141 -20.58 3.30 -21.12
N GLU A 142 -21.48 3.69 -20.20
CA GLU A 142 -21.78 5.10 -19.95
C GLU A 142 -20.81 5.74 -18.96
N THR A 143 -20.71 7.06 -19.07
CA THR A 143 -19.85 7.91 -18.26
C THR A 143 -20.68 9.02 -17.63
N ILE A 144 -20.41 9.35 -16.36
CA ILE A 144 -21.01 10.46 -15.63
C ILE A 144 -19.93 11.35 -15.00
N SER A 145 -20.27 12.60 -14.72
CA SER A 145 -19.44 13.50 -13.93
C SER A 145 -19.97 13.60 -12.51
N ILE A 146 -19.15 13.26 -11.52
CA ILE A 146 -19.45 13.38 -10.09
C ILE A 146 -18.61 14.53 -9.53
N SER A 147 -19.18 15.39 -8.69
CA SER A 147 -18.40 16.48 -8.05
C SER A 147 -18.87 16.77 -6.64
N THR A 148 -17.95 17.16 -5.76
CA THR A 148 -18.30 17.64 -4.42
C THR A 148 -17.24 18.61 -3.88
N PRO A 149 -17.62 19.68 -3.16
CA PRO A 149 -16.72 20.35 -2.24
C PRO A 149 -16.51 19.48 -0.99
N PHE A 150 -15.40 19.68 -0.29
CA PHE A 150 -15.19 19.10 1.03
C PHE A 150 -14.14 19.87 1.84
N ILE A 151 -14.20 19.67 3.16
CA ILE A 151 -13.22 20.17 4.12
C ILE A 151 -12.74 18.98 4.95
N VAL A 152 -11.44 18.77 5.03
CA VAL A 152 -10.83 17.79 5.93
C VAL A 152 -10.22 18.51 7.12
N LYS A 153 -10.55 18.07 8.33
CA LYS A 153 -9.76 18.35 9.52
C LYS A 153 -8.67 17.29 9.61
N ILE A 154 -7.42 17.71 9.48
CA ILE A 154 -6.28 16.79 9.49
C ILE A 154 -6.07 16.34 10.95
N PRO A 155 -6.11 15.03 11.24
CA PRO A 155 -5.89 14.54 12.59
C PRO A 155 -4.42 14.73 13.00
N GLY A 156 -4.18 14.64 14.30
CA GLY A 156 -2.84 14.34 14.80
C GLY A 156 -2.34 13.00 14.26
N GLN A 157 -1.09 12.67 14.55
CA GLN A 157 -0.49 11.48 14.01
C GLN A 157 -0.96 10.19 14.72
N PHE A 158 -1.84 9.43 14.08
CA PHE A 158 -2.32 8.13 14.57
C PHE A 158 -2.19 6.98 13.57
N SER A 159 -2.15 7.28 12.28
CA SER A 159 -2.02 6.31 11.19
C SER A 159 -1.57 7.05 9.91
N ARG A 160 -2.05 6.63 8.72
CA ARG A 160 -1.58 7.10 7.41
C ARG A 160 -1.83 8.60 7.12
N LEU A 161 -2.97 9.14 7.55
CA LEU A 161 -3.30 10.58 7.44
C LEU A 161 -2.96 11.30 8.74
N GLY A 162 -2.24 12.41 8.68
CA GLY A 162 -2.04 13.25 9.86
C GLY A 162 -0.96 14.33 9.73
N HIS A 163 -0.65 14.96 10.87
CA HIS A 163 0.41 15.96 10.96
C HIS A 163 1.22 15.88 12.27
N VAL A 164 2.48 16.32 12.20
CA VAL A 164 3.35 16.57 13.36
C VAL A 164 3.83 18.00 13.28
N GLY A 165 3.32 18.87 14.14
CA GLY A 165 3.52 20.31 14.01
C GLY A 165 3.05 20.78 12.64
N LYS A 166 3.97 21.31 11.83
CA LYS A 166 3.73 21.81 10.46
C LYS A 166 4.32 20.89 9.38
N SER A 167 4.48 19.60 9.68
CA SER A 167 4.80 18.57 8.71
C SER A 167 3.56 17.71 8.47
N TYR A 168 3.18 17.53 7.21
CA TYR A 168 1.90 16.94 6.81
C TYR A 168 2.10 15.66 6.01
N GLN A 169 1.27 14.67 6.31
CA GLN A 169 1.20 13.36 5.65
C GLN A 169 -0.24 13.18 5.19
N ILE A 170 -0.47 13.46 3.91
CA ILE A 170 -1.81 13.61 3.37
C ILE A 170 -2.08 12.44 2.42
N SER A 171 -2.67 11.41 2.99
CA SER A 171 -3.13 10.18 2.34
C SER A 171 -4.59 9.94 2.69
N GLN A 172 -5.30 9.14 1.89
CA GLN A 172 -6.70 8.79 2.15
C GLN A 172 -7.59 10.00 2.53
N TRP A 173 -7.36 11.13 1.86
CA TRP A 173 -7.81 12.45 2.30
C TRP A 173 -8.96 13.01 1.46
N TYR A 174 -9.34 12.34 0.38
CA TYR A 174 -10.37 12.75 -0.56
C TYR A 174 -11.47 11.68 -0.65
N PRO A 175 -12.73 12.04 -0.96
CA PRO A 175 -13.75 11.06 -1.26
C PRO A 175 -13.37 10.19 -2.46
N LYS A 176 -13.49 8.87 -2.31
CA LYS A 176 -13.06 7.92 -3.33
C LYS A 176 -14.17 6.89 -3.59
N PRO A 177 -14.62 6.64 -4.83
CA PRO A 177 -15.55 5.56 -5.10
C PRO A 177 -14.96 4.21 -4.70
N ALA A 178 -15.78 3.36 -4.09
CA ALA A 178 -15.44 1.97 -3.83
C ALA A 178 -15.27 1.21 -5.16
N VAL A 179 -14.40 0.19 -5.17
CA VAL A 179 -14.22 -0.66 -6.34
C VAL A 179 -15.50 -1.43 -6.66
N TYR A 180 -15.82 -1.53 -7.95
CA TYR A 180 -16.82 -2.46 -8.46
C TYR A 180 -16.14 -3.50 -9.36
N ASP A 181 -16.12 -4.76 -8.93
CA ASP A 181 -15.55 -5.86 -9.70
C ASP A 181 -16.56 -7.03 -9.86
N ILE A 182 -16.06 -8.22 -10.23
CA ILE A 182 -16.87 -9.44 -10.35
C ILE A 182 -17.56 -9.86 -9.03
N ASN A 183 -17.01 -9.45 -7.88
CA ASN A 183 -17.56 -9.65 -6.54
C ASN A 183 -18.44 -8.48 -6.09
N LYS A 184 -18.76 -7.54 -6.98
CA LYS A 184 -19.60 -6.35 -6.77
C LYS A 184 -18.86 -5.25 -5.99
N TRP A 185 -19.57 -4.50 -5.15
CA TRP A 185 -19.04 -3.31 -4.49
C TRP A 185 -18.14 -3.67 -3.29
N HIS A 186 -16.96 -3.06 -3.24
CA HIS A 186 -16.00 -3.17 -2.14
C HIS A 186 -16.03 -1.94 -1.22
N ALA A 187 -17.20 -1.70 -0.61
CA ALA A 187 -17.38 -0.60 0.35
C ALA A 187 -16.80 -0.99 1.72
N ILE A 188 -15.50 -0.75 1.90
CA ILE A 188 -14.75 -1.11 3.10
C ILE A 188 -14.53 0.09 4.04
N HIS A 189 -14.60 -0.18 5.34
CA HIS A 189 -14.22 0.77 6.39
C HIS A 189 -12.70 0.91 6.46
N TYR A 190 -12.24 2.11 6.84
CA TYR A 190 -10.83 2.35 7.10
C TYR A 190 -10.36 1.54 8.31
N LEU A 191 -9.19 0.94 8.17
CA LEU A 191 -8.47 0.22 9.22
C LEU A 191 -7.00 0.64 9.18
N ASP A 192 -6.31 0.46 10.31
CA ASP A 192 -4.86 0.63 10.42
C ASP A 192 -4.11 -0.60 9.85
N GLN A 193 -4.68 -1.79 10.02
CA GLN A 193 -4.11 -3.05 9.52
C GLN A 193 -4.64 -3.39 8.13
N GLY A 194 -3.70 -3.61 7.21
CA GLY A 194 -3.97 -3.92 5.81
C GLY A 194 -4.22 -2.67 4.98
N GLU A 195 -4.10 -2.85 3.66
CA GLU A 195 -4.09 -1.74 2.74
C GLU A 195 -5.44 -1.52 2.05
N PHE A 196 -5.38 -0.74 0.97
CA PHE A 196 -6.51 -0.12 0.30
C PHE A 196 -6.80 -0.80 -1.04
N TYR A 197 -8.06 -0.78 -1.45
CA TYR A 197 -8.49 -1.26 -2.76
C TYR A 197 -9.27 -0.17 -3.48
N SER A 198 -8.74 0.30 -4.61
CA SER A 198 -9.20 1.51 -5.29
C SER A 198 -9.27 1.32 -6.81
N GLU A 199 -10.15 2.09 -7.46
CA GLU A 199 -10.29 2.07 -8.93
C GLU A 199 -9.12 2.79 -9.61
N PHE A 200 -8.74 2.31 -10.80
CA PHE A 200 -7.72 2.95 -11.62
C PHE A 200 -8.27 4.10 -12.45
N GLY A 201 -7.44 5.12 -12.65
CA GLY A 201 -7.69 6.17 -13.63
C GLY A 201 -6.57 7.19 -13.68
N SER A 202 -6.91 8.43 -13.99
CA SER A 202 -5.97 9.56 -14.00
C SER A 202 -6.21 10.53 -12.86
N PHE A 203 -5.16 11.24 -12.46
CA PHE A 203 -5.22 12.29 -11.45
C PHE A 203 -4.61 13.58 -12.00
N GLU A 204 -5.35 14.68 -11.92
CA GLU A 204 -4.86 16.06 -12.02
C GLU A 204 -5.13 16.76 -10.69
N VAL A 205 -4.10 16.96 -9.88
CA VAL A 205 -4.26 17.51 -8.52
C VAL A 205 -3.48 18.81 -8.39
N ALA A 206 -4.20 19.91 -8.16
CA ALA A 206 -3.64 21.22 -7.88
C ALA A 206 -3.65 21.50 -6.37
N ILE A 207 -2.47 21.64 -5.78
CA ILE A 207 -2.27 21.79 -4.34
C ILE A 207 -1.77 23.21 -4.06
N THR A 208 -2.57 23.99 -3.35
CA THR A 208 -2.23 25.32 -2.84
C THR A 208 -1.80 25.25 -1.38
N LEU A 209 -0.63 25.80 -1.07
CA LEU A 209 -0.06 25.81 0.28
C LEU A 209 0.77 27.09 0.53
N PRO A 210 1.14 27.41 1.78
CA PRO A 210 2.03 28.55 2.05
C PRO A 210 3.35 28.44 1.29
N GLY A 211 3.88 29.58 0.84
CA GLY A 211 5.01 29.62 -0.11
C GLY A 211 6.29 28.95 0.38
N ASP A 212 6.48 28.85 1.70
CA ASP A 212 7.68 28.31 2.35
C ASP A 212 7.67 26.78 2.53
N TYR A 213 6.66 26.07 2.05
CA TYR A 213 6.63 24.61 2.07
C TYR A 213 7.34 23.99 0.88
N THR A 214 8.01 22.87 1.12
CA THR A 214 8.39 21.91 0.08
C THR A 214 7.35 20.79 0.05
N LEU A 215 6.94 20.40 -1.16
CA LEU A 215 5.86 19.44 -1.41
C LEU A 215 6.38 18.27 -2.25
N ALA A 216 6.09 17.06 -1.81
CA ALA A 216 6.23 15.82 -2.57
C ALA A 216 4.83 15.25 -2.81
N ALA A 217 4.54 14.75 -4.01
CA ALA A 217 3.24 14.17 -4.30
C ALA A 217 3.35 13.07 -5.34
N THR A 218 2.31 12.23 -5.39
CA THR A 218 2.11 11.22 -6.42
C THR A 218 2.16 11.86 -7.82
N GLY A 219 2.90 11.27 -8.74
CA GLY A 219 2.92 11.65 -10.14
C GLY A 219 4.01 12.63 -10.55
N ILE A 220 3.79 13.28 -11.69
CA ILE A 220 4.74 14.20 -12.32
C ILE A 220 4.29 15.64 -12.06
N LEU A 221 5.16 16.44 -11.45
CA LEU A 221 4.95 17.88 -11.28
C LEU A 221 4.93 18.58 -12.65
N GLN A 222 3.88 19.35 -12.91
CA GLN A 222 3.67 20.01 -14.20
C GLN A 222 4.29 21.40 -14.30
N ASN A 223 4.40 22.11 -13.18
CA ASN A 223 4.92 23.47 -13.07
C ASN A 223 6.11 23.53 -12.10
N GLU A 224 7.20 22.84 -12.46
CA GLU A 224 8.41 22.72 -11.64
C GLU A 224 9.06 24.09 -11.32
N GLU A 225 8.91 25.08 -12.21
CA GLU A 225 9.40 26.45 -12.01
C GLU A 225 8.78 27.15 -10.79
N ASP A 226 7.56 26.80 -10.41
CA ASP A 226 6.86 27.38 -9.26
C ASP A 226 7.29 26.75 -7.93
N ARG A 227 7.98 25.60 -7.97
CA ARG A 227 8.37 24.83 -6.78
C ARG A 227 9.20 25.64 -5.80
N MET A 228 10.15 26.42 -6.33
CA MET A 228 11.08 27.25 -5.55
C MET A 228 10.58 28.68 -5.33
N SER A 229 9.35 28.99 -5.77
CA SER A 229 8.77 30.34 -5.69
C SER A 229 8.29 30.66 -4.28
N ASN A 230 9.24 30.90 -3.37
CA ASN A 230 8.98 31.24 -1.97
C ASN A 230 8.70 32.74 -1.75
N SER A 231 8.61 33.52 -2.83
CA SER A 231 8.40 34.98 -2.78
C SER A 231 6.94 35.38 -2.54
N LYS A 232 6.00 34.48 -2.80
CA LYS A 232 4.56 34.69 -2.62
C LYS A 232 4.10 34.10 -1.28
N PRO A 233 3.04 34.65 -0.66
CA PRO A 233 2.49 34.09 0.59
C PRO A 233 1.99 32.66 0.41
N THR A 234 1.49 32.31 -0.78
CA THR A 234 1.08 30.96 -1.17
C THR A 234 1.60 30.63 -2.56
N LYS A 235 1.68 29.33 -2.86
CA LYS A 235 1.96 28.79 -4.20
C LYS A 235 1.01 27.63 -4.50
N THR A 236 0.80 27.38 -5.79
CA THR A 236 0.01 26.26 -6.29
C THR A 236 0.88 25.39 -7.18
N LEU A 237 0.95 24.10 -6.88
CA LEU A 237 1.72 23.12 -7.64
C LEU A 237 0.77 22.02 -8.13
N THR A 238 0.89 21.64 -9.39
CA THR A 238 -0.03 20.70 -10.05
C THR A 238 0.68 19.40 -10.41
N TRP A 239 0.18 18.27 -9.95
CA TRP A 239 0.66 16.94 -10.32
C TRP A 239 -0.30 16.26 -11.28
N LYS A 240 0.27 15.50 -12.21
CA LYS A 240 -0.47 14.61 -13.09
C LYS A 240 0.11 13.21 -13.09
N GLN A 241 -0.77 12.22 -13.08
CA GLN A 241 -0.39 10.83 -13.28
C GLN A 241 -1.58 10.05 -13.82
N ASP A 242 -1.31 9.22 -14.82
CA ASP A 242 -2.29 8.29 -15.40
C ASP A 242 -2.02 6.86 -14.92
N SER A 243 -3.04 6.01 -15.00
CA SER A 243 -2.95 4.57 -14.70
C SER A 243 -2.51 4.29 -13.26
N ILE A 244 -3.10 5.01 -12.31
CA ILE A 244 -2.89 4.82 -10.87
C ILE A 244 -4.25 4.77 -10.16
N HIS A 245 -4.26 4.29 -8.93
CA HIS A 245 -5.49 4.13 -8.14
C HIS A 245 -5.50 4.89 -6.82
N ASP A 246 -4.40 5.58 -6.49
CA ASP A 246 -4.33 6.40 -5.28
C ASP A 246 -3.42 7.62 -5.42
N PHE A 247 -3.63 8.62 -4.57
CA PHE A 247 -2.92 9.89 -4.59
C PHE A 247 -2.62 10.39 -3.18
N ALA A 248 -1.33 10.38 -2.82
CA ALA A 248 -0.82 10.93 -1.58
C ALA A 248 0.15 12.09 -1.83
N TRP A 249 0.27 12.97 -0.83
CA TRP A 249 1.25 14.06 -0.82
C TRP A 249 1.75 14.39 0.58
N PHE A 250 2.96 14.93 0.64
CA PHE A 250 3.70 15.20 1.86
C PHE A 250 4.30 16.60 1.80
N ALA A 251 4.15 17.36 2.87
CA ALA A 251 4.61 18.75 2.90
C ALA A 251 5.33 19.08 4.21
N ALA A 252 6.51 19.70 4.09
CA ALA A 252 7.26 20.24 5.21
C ALA A 252 8.08 21.46 4.76
N LYS A 253 8.36 22.39 5.68
CA LYS A 253 9.09 23.63 5.37
C LYS A 253 10.59 23.46 5.16
N ASN A 254 11.14 22.35 5.63
CA ASN A 254 12.58 22.11 5.70
C ASN A 254 13.01 20.81 5.03
N PHE A 255 12.23 20.28 4.08
CA PHE A 255 12.69 19.12 3.32
C PHE A 255 13.97 19.45 2.55
N ILE A 256 14.96 18.58 2.71
CA ILE A 256 16.11 18.44 1.82
C ILE A 256 15.64 17.59 0.65
N VAL A 257 15.90 18.06 -0.57
CA VAL A 257 15.47 17.40 -1.81
C VAL A 257 16.69 17.00 -2.61
N GLU A 258 16.75 15.73 -3.02
CA GLU A 258 17.73 15.26 -3.99
C GLU A 258 17.04 14.60 -5.18
N THR A 259 17.72 14.61 -6.31
CA THR A 259 17.25 14.00 -7.55
C THR A 259 18.33 13.15 -8.20
N ALA A 260 17.92 12.05 -8.82
CA ALA A 260 18.77 11.29 -9.72
C ALA A 260 17.97 10.83 -10.95
N GLU A 261 18.65 10.15 -11.88
CA GLU A 261 18.06 9.48 -13.02
C GLU A 261 18.57 8.04 -13.06
N VAL A 262 17.66 7.08 -13.16
CA VAL A 262 17.97 5.65 -13.26
C VAL A 262 17.58 5.17 -14.67
N THR A 263 18.49 4.49 -15.35
CA THR A 263 18.20 3.85 -16.65
C THR A 263 17.96 2.36 -16.41
N LEU A 264 16.73 1.91 -16.67
CA LEU A 264 16.32 0.51 -16.54
C LEU A 264 17.01 -0.39 -17.58
N PRO A 265 17.02 -1.72 -17.40
CA PRO A 265 17.56 -2.66 -18.39
C PRO A 265 16.95 -2.52 -19.80
N SER A 266 15.71 -2.05 -19.92
CA SER A 266 15.05 -1.76 -21.20
C SER A 266 15.52 -0.48 -21.89
N GLY A 267 16.29 0.36 -21.20
CA GLY A 267 16.67 1.71 -21.63
C GLY A 267 15.69 2.81 -21.20
N LYS A 268 14.56 2.48 -20.56
CA LYS A 268 13.64 3.48 -19.99
C LYS A 268 14.34 4.26 -18.87
N LYS A 269 14.19 5.59 -18.90
CA LYS A 269 14.77 6.51 -17.89
C LYS A 269 13.71 6.90 -16.87
N ILE A 270 14.05 6.79 -15.59
CA ILE A 270 13.19 7.11 -14.45
C ILE A 270 13.82 8.25 -13.67
N LYS A 271 13.07 9.36 -13.47
CA LYS A 271 13.50 10.46 -12.61
C LYS A 271 13.18 10.10 -11.15
N THR A 272 14.18 10.07 -10.29
CA THR A 272 13.99 9.77 -8.87
C THR A 272 14.04 11.04 -8.04
N TRP A 273 13.28 11.03 -6.94
CA TRP A 273 13.27 12.10 -5.95
C TRP A 273 13.40 11.51 -4.55
N SER A 274 14.19 12.15 -3.71
CA SER A 274 14.17 11.89 -2.27
C SER A 274 13.92 13.17 -1.50
N TYR A 275 13.04 13.09 -0.51
CA TYR A 275 12.74 14.16 0.42
C TYR A 275 13.11 13.68 1.82
N SER A 276 13.89 14.44 2.57
CA SER A 276 14.23 14.09 3.94
C SER A 276 14.21 15.30 4.85
N LEU A 277 13.94 15.09 6.13
CA LEU A 277 14.10 16.12 7.13
C LEU A 277 15.57 16.20 7.60
N PRO A 278 16.07 17.37 8.01
CA PRO A 278 17.42 17.49 8.54
C PRO A 278 17.60 16.60 9.78
N SER A 279 18.64 15.76 9.76
CA SER A 279 19.01 14.93 10.91
C SER A 279 19.80 15.75 11.92
N PRO A 280 19.51 15.65 13.23
CA PRO A 280 20.33 16.28 14.28
C PRO A 280 21.73 15.64 14.42
N ASP A 281 21.94 14.42 13.90
CA ASP A 281 23.21 13.70 13.92
C ASP A 281 23.98 13.90 12.59
N GLU A 282 24.71 15.01 12.43
CA GLU A 282 25.52 15.31 11.21
C GLU A 282 26.65 14.28 10.96
N GLU A 283 27.12 13.55 11.97
CA GLU A 283 28.24 12.59 11.81
C GLU A 283 27.85 11.25 11.15
N LYS A 284 26.55 10.90 11.07
CA LYS A 284 26.09 9.67 10.39
C LYS A 284 26.13 9.76 8.86
N ASP A 285 26.42 10.92 8.30
CA ASP A 285 26.20 11.24 6.88
C ASP A 285 27.30 10.70 5.94
N LYS A 286 28.50 10.40 6.47
CA LYS A 286 29.66 10.06 5.61
C LYS A 286 29.67 8.64 5.03
N ASN A 287 28.86 7.73 5.57
CA ASN A 287 28.77 6.32 5.15
C ASN A 287 27.34 5.85 4.81
N LYS A 288 26.35 6.75 4.84
CA LYS A 288 24.98 6.42 4.45
C LYS A 288 24.91 6.23 2.93
N LYS A 289 24.30 5.12 2.49
CA LYS A 289 23.84 5.02 1.10
C LYS A 289 22.78 6.09 0.91
N SER A 290 22.83 6.84 -0.19
CA SER A 290 21.80 7.86 -0.40
C SER A 290 20.45 7.19 -0.62
N ILE A 291 19.37 7.85 -0.20
CA ILE A 291 17.99 7.36 -0.41
C ILE A 291 17.78 7.00 -1.90
N ASN A 292 18.33 7.82 -2.81
CA ASN A 292 18.29 7.56 -4.25
C ASN A 292 19.01 6.26 -4.68
N GLN A 293 20.05 5.81 -3.98
CA GLN A 293 20.68 4.51 -4.25
C GLN A 293 19.78 3.34 -3.87
N SER A 294 18.98 3.48 -2.80
CA SER A 294 17.99 2.46 -2.41
C SER A 294 16.85 2.40 -3.44
N ILE A 295 16.37 3.56 -3.90
CA ILE A 295 15.39 3.64 -5.01
C ILE A 295 15.95 3.00 -6.28
N GLU A 296 17.19 3.34 -6.68
CA GLU A 296 17.86 2.76 -7.84
C GLU A 296 17.97 1.23 -7.73
N GLN A 297 18.34 0.72 -6.56
CA GLN A 297 18.45 -0.71 -6.32
C GLN A 297 17.11 -1.43 -6.56
N ALA A 298 16.01 -0.91 -6.01
CA ALA A 298 14.67 -1.46 -6.23
C ALA A 298 14.30 -1.40 -7.72
N LEU A 299 14.46 -0.23 -8.36
CA LEU A 299 14.13 -0.02 -9.77
C LEU A 299 14.85 -1.00 -10.70
N LEU A 300 16.16 -1.19 -10.51
CA LEU A 300 16.96 -2.09 -11.33
C LEU A 300 16.62 -3.56 -11.06
N TYR A 301 16.52 -3.96 -9.79
CA TYR A 301 16.27 -5.35 -9.42
C TYR A 301 14.90 -5.82 -9.90
N TYR A 302 13.83 -5.13 -9.51
CA TYR A 302 12.46 -5.51 -9.86
C TYR A 302 12.25 -5.48 -11.37
N SER A 303 12.77 -4.45 -12.07
CA SER A 303 12.68 -4.38 -13.54
C SER A 303 13.35 -5.56 -14.25
N SER A 304 14.47 -6.06 -13.72
CA SER A 304 15.17 -7.21 -14.32
C SER A 304 14.44 -8.55 -14.10
N ARG A 305 13.70 -8.67 -13.00
CA ARG A 305 13.11 -9.93 -12.52
C ARG A 305 11.66 -10.11 -12.91
N ILE A 306 10.88 -9.03 -12.86
CA ILE A 306 9.42 -9.04 -13.06
C ILE A 306 9.05 -8.40 -14.39
N GLY A 307 9.52 -7.18 -14.64
CA GLY A 307 9.21 -6.40 -15.83
C GLY A 307 9.39 -4.92 -15.55
N ASP A 308 9.48 -4.08 -16.58
CA ASP A 308 9.80 -2.65 -16.40
C ASP A 308 8.90 -1.94 -15.38
N TYR A 309 9.50 -1.07 -14.59
CA TYR A 309 8.77 -0.11 -13.75
C TYR A 309 7.77 0.69 -14.61
N PRO A 310 6.49 0.77 -14.22
CA PRO A 310 5.43 1.24 -15.10
C PRO A 310 5.46 2.77 -15.28
N TYR A 311 5.93 3.52 -14.29
CA TYR A 311 5.89 4.99 -14.29
C TYR A 311 7.18 5.63 -14.80
N SER A 312 7.23 6.97 -14.90
CA SER A 312 8.43 7.73 -15.27
C SER A 312 9.12 8.41 -14.08
N THR A 313 8.55 8.29 -12.88
CA THR A 313 9.11 8.84 -11.66
C THR A 313 8.92 7.91 -10.46
N ALA A 314 9.85 7.97 -9.52
CA ALA A 314 9.82 7.25 -8.26
C ALA A 314 10.31 8.18 -7.14
N THR A 315 9.53 8.30 -6.06
CA THR A 315 9.80 9.24 -4.98
C THR A 315 9.81 8.51 -3.64
N ALA A 316 10.80 8.82 -2.79
CA ALA A 316 10.79 8.41 -1.39
C ALA A 316 10.82 9.64 -0.47
N VAL A 317 9.99 9.64 0.55
CA VAL A 317 9.90 10.69 1.56
C VAL A 317 10.28 10.11 2.91
N ILE A 318 11.27 10.70 3.59
CA ILE A 318 11.60 10.34 4.96
C ILE A 318 10.88 11.30 5.88
N GLY A 319 9.93 10.78 6.66
CA GLY A 319 9.04 11.59 7.46
C GLY A 319 8.63 10.88 8.75
N PRO A 320 7.99 11.59 9.69
CA PRO A 320 7.74 11.07 11.02
C PRO A 320 6.67 9.95 11.09
N LEU A 321 6.23 9.37 9.96
CA LEU A 321 5.10 8.42 9.83
C LEU A 321 5.00 7.39 10.95
N ILE A 322 3.76 7.12 11.40
CA ILE A 322 3.43 6.02 12.31
C ILE A 322 2.54 5.06 11.52
N ALA A 323 3.16 4.24 10.69
CA ALA A 323 2.42 3.27 9.89
C ALA A 323 3.31 2.08 9.49
N GLY A 324 3.90 1.43 10.50
CA GLY A 324 4.98 0.46 10.26
C GLY A 324 6.29 1.15 9.89
N GLY A 325 7.09 0.51 9.04
CA GLY A 325 8.37 1.04 8.54
C GLY A 325 8.19 2.05 7.38
N GLY A 326 7.13 1.91 6.59
CA GLY A 326 6.80 2.80 5.49
C GLY A 326 5.36 2.62 4.99
N MET A 327 5.03 3.39 3.94
CA MET A 327 3.76 3.30 3.23
C MET A 327 3.93 3.66 1.76
N GLU A 328 3.46 2.77 0.90
CA GLU A 328 3.43 2.87 -0.54
C GLU A 328 2.21 3.66 -1.04
N TYR A 329 2.44 4.50 -2.03
CA TYR A 329 1.43 5.01 -2.93
C TYR A 329 2.01 4.94 -4.34
N PRO A 330 1.19 5.00 -5.40
CA PRO A 330 1.72 4.97 -6.75
C PRO A 330 2.75 6.08 -6.93
N THR A 331 3.95 5.75 -7.41
CA THR A 331 5.10 6.66 -7.64
C THR A 331 5.73 7.30 -6.40
N ILE A 332 5.14 7.20 -5.20
CA ILE A 332 5.65 7.86 -4.00
C ILE A 332 5.46 6.99 -2.75
N THR A 333 6.51 6.83 -1.96
CA THR A 333 6.43 6.21 -0.64
C THR A 333 6.87 7.20 0.45
N ILE A 334 6.36 6.99 1.66
CA ILE A 334 6.89 7.58 2.88
C ILE A 334 7.51 6.50 3.78
N CYS A 335 8.73 6.71 4.26
CA CYS A 335 9.45 5.82 5.17
C CYS A 335 9.73 6.54 6.49
N GLN A 336 9.75 5.81 7.60
CA GLN A 336 10.04 6.36 8.92
C GLN A 336 11.49 6.85 9.03
N ASP A 337 12.41 6.13 8.42
CA ASP A 337 13.84 6.44 8.36
C ASP A 337 14.41 6.10 6.98
N ASP A 338 15.70 6.30 6.81
CA ASP A 338 16.41 6.01 5.57
C ASP A 338 17.00 4.58 5.53
N ASP A 339 16.37 3.63 6.23
CA ASP A 339 16.72 2.22 6.10
C ASP A 339 16.55 1.76 4.65
N LYS A 340 17.60 1.14 4.14
CA LYS A 340 17.68 0.73 2.75
C LYS A 340 16.65 -0.33 2.41
N ASP A 341 16.45 -1.30 3.31
CA ASP A 341 15.64 -2.47 3.03
C ASP A 341 14.16 -2.07 3.06
N VAL A 342 13.78 -1.17 3.99
CA VAL A 342 12.48 -0.47 3.96
C VAL A 342 12.28 0.29 2.64
N ILE A 343 13.17 1.19 2.25
CA ILE A 343 12.99 1.95 0.98
C ILE A 343 12.87 1.01 -0.24
N VAL A 344 13.59 -0.12 -0.24
CA VAL A 344 13.51 -1.10 -1.32
C VAL A 344 12.16 -1.82 -1.33
N HIS A 345 11.63 -2.22 -0.17
CA HIS A 345 10.29 -2.78 0.00
C HIS A 345 9.25 -1.79 -0.53
N GLU A 346 9.28 -0.58 0.00
CA GLU A 346 8.35 0.49 -0.32
C GLU A 346 8.30 0.89 -1.80
N VAL A 347 9.46 0.98 -2.45
CA VAL A 347 9.52 1.23 -3.90
C VAL A 347 9.03 0.00 -4.69
N GLY A 348 9.30 -1.21 -4.19
CA GLY A 348 8.89 -2.48 -4.78
C GLY A 348 7.37 -2.64 -4.94
N HIS A 349 6.59 -2.07 -4.02
CA HIS A 349 5.13 -2.06 -4.10
C HIS A 349 4.58 -1.45 -5.40
N ASN A 350 5.34 -0.62 -6.12
CA ASN A 350 4.88 -0.07 -7.40
C ASN A 350 4.60 -1.16 -8.46
N TRP A 351 5.15 -2.37 -8.32
CA TRP A 351 4.83 -3.50 -9.21
C TRP A 351 3.55 -4.22 -8.82
N PHE A 352 3.28 -4.39 -7.53
CA PHE A 352 2.21 -5.24 -7.03
C PHE A 352 1.00 -4.39 -6.63
N TYR A 353 1.10 -3.59 -5.57
CA TYR A 353 0.11 -2.57 -5.23
C TYR A 353 -0.09 -1.54 -6.35
N GLY A 354 0.98 -0.92 -6.85
CA GLY A 354 0.87 0.21 -7.78
C GLY A 354 0.32 -0.17 -9.15
N ALA A 355 0.95 -1.14 -9.81
CA ALA A 355 0.63 -1.52 -11.18
C ALA A 355 -0.50 -2.56 -11.28
N LEU A 356 -0.43 -3.61 -10.47
CA LEU A 356 -1.42 -4.70 -10.53
C LEU A 356 -2.66 -4.39 -9.69
N GLY A 357 -2.51 -3.62 -8.59
CA GLY A 357 -3.62 -3.17 -7.76
C GLY A 357 -4.48 -4.32 -7.26
N SER A 358 -3.84 -5.38 -6.75
CA SER A 358 -4.55 -6.53 -6.20
C SER A 358 -5.45 -6.09 -5.03
N ASN A 359 -6.57 -6.78 -4.80
CA ASN A 359 -7.42 -6.52 -3.64
C ASN A 359 -6.68 -6.97 -2.37
N GLU A 360 -5.87 -6.08 -1.82
CA GLU A 360 -5.00 -6.35 -0.69
C GLU A 360 -5.77 -6.46 0.63
N ARG A 361 -6.98 -5.88 0.69
CA ARG A 361 -7.87 -6.09 1.84
C ARG A 361 -8.26 -7.56 1.98
N ASP A 362 -8.56 -8.24 0.88
CA ASP A 362 -8.95 -9.65 0.88
C ASP A 362 -7.77 -10.61 0.71
N HIS A 363 -6.71 -10.16 0.01
CA HIS A 363 -5.55 -10.98 -0.37
C HIS A 363 -4.23 -10.26 -0.10
N PRO A 364 -3.91 -9.92 1.17
CA PRO A 364 -2.74 -9.09 1.49
C PRO A 364 -1.40 -9.72 1.07
N TRP A 365 -1.34 -11.05 0.99
CA TRP A 365 -0.14 -11.75 0.56
C TRP A 365 0.25 -11.48 -0.90
N MET A 366 -0.73 -11.08 -1.75
CA MET A 366 -0.51 -10.79 -3.17
C MET A 366 0.21 -9.46 -3.39
N ASP A 367 0.29 -8.62 -2.37
CA ASP A 367 1.17 -7.45 -2.38
C ASP A 367 2.33 -7.68 -1.43
N GLU A 368 2.09 -7.62 -0.11
CA GLU A 368 3.15 -7.69 0.90
C GLU A 368 4.02 -8.94 0.82
N GLY A 369 3.40 -10.11 0.62
CA GLY A 369 4.13 -11.38 0.54
C GLY A 369 4.96 -11.52 -0.74
N LEU A 370 4.41 -11.10 -1.89
CA LEU A 370 5.15 -11.04 -3.15
C LEU A 370 6.28 -10.02 -3.05
N ASN A 371 6.00 -8.84 -2.53
CA ASN A 371 6.95 -7.74 -2.39
C ASN A 371 8.12 -8.13 -1.47
N SER A 372 7.84 -8.68 -0.28
CA SER A 372 8.89 -9.19 0.62
C SER A 372 9.79 -10.24 -0.04
N TYR A 373 9.25 -11.14 -0.88
CA TYR A 373 10.10 -12.09 -1.61
C TYR A 373 11.12 -11.40 -2.52
N TYR A 374 10.70 -10.36 -3.26
CA TYR A 374 11.59 -9.62 -4.14
C TYR A 374 12.52 -8.69 -3.39
N GLU A 375 12.06 -8.08 -2.29
CA GLU A 375 12.87 -7.27 -1.40
C GLU A 375 14.01 -8.08 -0.79
N MET A 376 13.73 -9.25 -0.19
CA MET A 376 14.75 -10.20 0.27
C MET A 376 15.78 -10.54 -0.82
N GLY A 377 15.36 -10.60 -2.09
CA GLY A 377 16.24 -10.84 -3.23
C GLY A 377 17.12 -9.65 -3.56
N ALA A 378 16.55 -8.45 -3.60
CA ALA A 378 17.25 -7.20 -3.85
C ALA A 378 18.28 -6.89 -2.75
N THR A 379 17.96 -7.25 -1.50
CA THR A 379 18.77 -6.96 -0.31
C THR A 379 19.76 -8.08 0.04
N ASN A 380 19.79 -9.17 -0.75
CA ASN A 380 20.64 -10.37 -0.57
C ASN A 380 20.37 -11.13 0.74
N GLN A 381 19.11 -11.15 1.19
CA GLN A 381 18.66 -11.84 2.40
C GLN A 381 18.02 -13.23 2.13
N MET A 382 17.98 -13.69 0.88
CA MET A 382 17.41 -15.00 0.50
C MET A 382 18.15 -16.22 1.08
N GLU A 383 19.44 -16.10 1.44
CA GLU A 383 20.19 -17.19 2.05
C GLU A 383 19.73 -17.44 3.51
N ILE A 384 18.90 -18.47 3.71
CA ILE A 384 18.57 -18.97 5.04
C ILE A 384 19.75 -19.81 5.55
N LYS A 385 20.61 -19.20 6.37
CA LYS A 385 21.64 -19.95 7.11
C LYS A 385 21.05 -20.36 8.45
N GLU A 386 20.79 -21.66 8.59
CA GLU A 386 20.19 -22.27 9.80
C GLU A 386 20.73 -21.68 11.12
N PRO A 387 19.88 -21.07 11.97
CA PRO A 387 20.34 -20.33 13.15
C PRO A 387 20.87 -21.25 14.28
N PHE A 388 20.68 -22.56 14.21
CA PHE A 388 21.03 -23.47 15.30
C PHE A 388 21.68 -24.77 14.84
N LYS A 389 22.95 -24.72 14.38
CA LYS A 389 23.85 -25.84 14.65
C LYS A 389 24.27 -25.78 16.12
N TYR A 390 23.49 -26.40 17.01
CA TYR A 390 23.94 -26.75 18.36
C TYR A 390 25.22 -27.59 18.25
N ARG A 391 26.39 -26.95 18.30
CA ARG A 391 27.66 -27.63 18.50
C ARG A 391 28.17 -27.26 19.87
N ARG A 392 28.11 -28.23 20.78
CA ARG A 392 28.84 -28.25 22.05
C ARG A 392 30.26 -27.70 21.83
N LEU A 393 30.61 -26.68 22.60
CA LEU A 393 31.99 -26.24 22.89
C LEU A 393 32.83 -25.75 21.70
N SER A 394 32.81 -24.44 21.44
CA SER A 394 34.04 -23.72 21.08
C SER A 394 33.98 -22.26 21.56
N LYS A 395 34.84 -21.90 22.52
CA LYS A 395 34.89 -20.56 23.15
C LYS A 395 35.55 -19.47 22.27
N ASN A 396 36.05 -19.78 21.08
CA ASN A 396 36.95 -18.87 20.34
C ASN A 396 36.64 -18.76 18.83
N LEU A 397 35.39 -18.50 18.43
CA LEU A 397 35.08 -18.17 17.03
C LEU A 397 34.03 -17.04 16.99
N ASN A 398 34.36 -15.94 16.29
CA ASN A 398 33.42 -14.91 15.87
C ASN A 398 32.27 -15.55 15.09
N TYR A 399 31.17 -15.87 15.77
CA TYR A 399 29.97 -16.37 15.16
C TYR A 399 29.13 -15.16 14.74
N GLN A 400 29.14 -14.82 13.45
CA GLN A 400 28.12 -13.94 12.90
C GLN A 400 26.83 -14.74 12.88
N ASN A 401 25.90 -14.44 13.80
CA ASN A 401 24.53 -14.94 13.74
C ASN A 401 23.93 -14.53 12.39
N THR A 402 23.73 -15.49 11.51
CA THR A 402 22.96 -15.32 10.28
C THR A 402 21.51 -15.59 10.61
N PHE A 403 20.92 -14.67 11.36
CA PHE A 403 19.52 -14.71 11.75
C PHE A 403 18.67 -14.19 10.58
N ASN A 404 17.83 -15.05 9.98
CA ASN A 404 16.83 -14.61 9.02
C ASN A 404 15.55 -14.27 9.81
N GLU A 405 15.20 -13.00 9.85
CA GLU A 405 14.09 -12.48 10.66
C GLU A 405 12.75 -13.07 10.25
N HIS A 406 12.50 -13.17 8.93
CA HIS A 406 11.29 -13.79 8.39
C HIS A 406 11.14 -15.24 8.85
N TYR A 407 12.21 -16.04 8.77
CA TYR A 407 12.19 -17.44 9.21
C TYR A 407 11.96 -17.56 10.71
N PHE A 408 12.55 -16.67 11.50
CA PHE A 408 12.30 -16.64 12.95
C PHE A 408 10.85 -16.29 13.28
N LEU A 409 10.30 -15.20 12.71
CA LEU A 409 8.93 -14.75 12.98
C LEU A 409 7.91 -15.84 12.64
N TYR A 410 8.05 -16.45 11.46
CA TYR A 410 7.22 -17.60 11.06
C TYR A 410 7.36 -18.77 12.04
N LEU A 411 8.59 -19.22 12.33
CA LEU A 411 8.81 -20.37 13.21
C LEU A 411 8.33 -20.13 14.64
N PHE A 412 8.39 -18.88 15.12
CA PHE A 412 7.89 -18.51 16.44
C PHE A 412 6.38 -18.81 16.54
N GLN A 413 5.58 -18.29 15.61
CA GLN A 413 4.14 -18.53 15.55
C GLN A 413 3.79 -20.00 15.32
N ALA A 414 4.50 -20.69 14.42
CA ALA A 414 4.28 -22.11 14.16
C ALA A 414 4.57 -22.98 15.40
N ARG A 415 5.59 -22.65 16.21
CA ARG A 415 5.92 -23.38 17.44
C ARG A 415 4.94 -23.14 18.58
N LEU A 416 4.27 -21.99 18.57
CA LEU A 416 3.18 -21.69 19.50
C LEU A 416 1.86 -22.33 19.06
N ASN A 417 1.80 -22.91 17.85
CA ASN A 417 0.57 -23.40 17.23
C ASN A 417 -0.48 -22.27 17.08
N GLU A 418 0.01 -21.07 16.78
CA GLU A 418 -0.78 -19.84 16.56
C GLU A 418 -0.69 -19.36 15.11
N ASP A 419 -0.03 -20.11 14.20
CA ASP A 419 0.09 -19.72 12.80
C ASP A 419 -1.25 -19.73 12.06
N GLN A 420 -1.41 -18.81 11.12
CA GLN A 420 -2.60 -18.67 10.29
C GLN A 420 -2.33 -19.08 8.83
N ALA A 421 -3.42 -19.32 8.09
CA ALA A 421 -3.35 -19.58 6.64
C ALA A 421 -2.95 -18.29 5.90
N CYS A 422 -2.18 -18.39 4.81
CA CYS A 422 -1.68 -17.22 4.06
C CYS A 422 -2.74 -16.48 3.22
N ASN A 423 -3.97 -16.98 3.13
CA ASN A 423 -5.02 -16.42 2.27
C ASN A 423 -6.26 -15.99 3.07
N LEU A 424 -6.05 -15.48 4.29
CA LEU A 424 -7.09 -14.78 5.03
C LEU A 424 -7.15 -13.31 4.60
N THR A 425 -8.28 -12.66 4.89
CA THR A 425 -8.41 -11.20 4.72
C THR A 425 -7.54 -10.49 5.76
N SER A 426 -7.20 -9.23 5.51
CA SER A 426 -6.37 -8.43 6.43
C SER A 426 -6.96 -8.33 7.83
N GLU A 427 -8.28 -8.34 7.98
CA GLU A 427 -8.99 -8.20 9.26
C GLU A 427 -8.97 -9.50 10.11
N ASP A 428 -8.82 -10.65 9.44
CA ASP A 428 -8.84 -11.96 10.07
C ASP A 428 -7.47 -12.35 10.67
N TYR A 429 -6.40 -11.62 10.32
CA TYR A 429 -5.08 -11.84 10.91
C TYR A 429 -4.95 -11.19 12.29
N SER A 430 -4.31 -11.90 13.22
CA SER A 430 -3.74 -11.23 14.40
C SER A 430 -2.62 -10.28 13.96
N GLU A 431 -2.37 -9.23 14.72
CA GLU A 431 -1.32 -8.24 14.41
C GLU A 431 0.06 -8.91 14.21
N ILE A 432 0.40 -9.89 15.04
CA ILE A 432 1.66 -10.63 14.91
C ILE A 432 1.67 -11.48 13.63
N ASN A 433 0.54 -12.13 13.29
CA ASN A 433 0.46 -12.95 12.09
C ASN A 433 0.35 -12.13 10.80
N PHE A 434 -0.09 -10.87 10.86
CA PHE A 434 0.01 -10.00 9.71
C PHE A 434 1.48 -9.91 9.26
N GLY A 435 2.42 -9.58 10.16
CA GLY A 435 3.86 -9.62 9.86
C GLY A 435 4.44 -11.02 9.64
N ALA A 436 4.12 -11.99 10.51
CA ALA A 436 4.75 -13.31 10.50
C ALA A 436 4.25 -14.22 9.35
N ILE A 437 3.02 -14.03 8.89
CA ILE A 437 2.40 -14.86 7.87
C ILE A 437 2.38 -14.15 6.52
N VAL A 438 1.81 -12.94 6.46
CA VAL A 438 1.62 -12.22 5.18
C VAL A 438 2.97 -11.90 4.55
N TYR A 439 3.86 -11.23 5.27
CA TYR A 439 5.20 -10.88 4.79
C TYR A 439 6.11 -12.11 4.81
N SER A 440 6.29 -12.69 6.00
CA SER A 440 7.39 -13.63 6.24
C SER A 440 7.14 -15.03 5.69
N LYS A 441 6.08 -15.72 6.14
CA LYS A 441 5.76 -17.08 5.68
C LYS A 441 5.52 -17.11 4.17
N THR A 442 4.82 -16.13 3.61
CA THR A 442 4.58 -16.06 2.16
C THR A 442 5.87 -15.91 1.37
N ALA A 443 6.76 -14.98 1.76
CA ALA A 443 8.04 -14.80 1.06
C ALA A 443 8.90 -16.07 1.08
N LEU A 444 8.90 -16.79 2.21
CA LEU A 444 9.59 -18.09 2.34
C LEU A 444 8.96 -19.17 1.44
N LEU A 445 7.64 -19.21 1.32
CA LEU A 445 6.92 -20.13 0.43
C LEU A 445 7.23 -19.84 -1.04
N LEU A 446 7.28 -18.57 -1.43
CA LEU A 446 7.65 -18.15 -2.79
C LEU A 446 9.11 -18.49 -3.11
N ASN A 447 10.01 -18.33 -2.13
CA ASN A 447 11.39 -18.79 -2.26
C ASN A 447 11.48 -20.31 -2.43
N TYR A 448 10.70 -21.09 -1.67
CA TYR A 448 10.60 -22.54 -1.87
C TYR A 448 10.08 -22.89 -3.28
N LEU A 449 9.02 -22.21 -3.74
CA LEU A 449 8.46 -22.41 -5.07
C LEU A 449 9.48 -22.11 -6.18
N CYS A 450 10.21 -21.00 -6.05
CA CYS A 450 11.28 -20.63 -6.98
C CYS A 450 12.40 -21.67 -7.02
N ASN A 451 12.84 -22.18 -5.86
CA ASN A 451 13.83 -23.25 -5.77
C ASN A 451 13.34 -24.58 -6.37
N TYR A 452 12.04 -24.88 -6.25
CA TYR A 452 11.43 -26.06 -6.85
C TYR A 452 11.33 -25.97 -8.38
N LEU A 453 10.86 -24.83 -8.91
CA LEU A 453 10.68 -24.62 -10.35
C LEU A 453 12.00 -24.32 -11.09
N GLY A 454 12.98 -23.78 -10.37
CA GLY A 454 14.16 -23.16 -10.94
C GLY A 454 13.90 -21.71 -11.37
N GLN A 455 14.90 -20.86 -11.15
CA GLN A 455 14.81 -19.42 -11.39
C GLN A 455 14.28 -19.02 -12.78
N PRO A 456 14.73 -19.62 -13.91
CA PRO A 456 14.28 -19.17 -15.23
C PRO A 456 12.78 -19.39 -15.46
N LEU A 457 12.22 -20.50 -14.95
CA LEU A 457 10.80 -20.78 -15.08
C LEU A 457 9.99 -19.87 -14.16
N TYR A 458 10.42 -19.69 -12.90
CA TYR A 458 9.78 -18.77 -11.96
C TYR A 458 9.72 -17.34 -12.51
N ASP A 459 10.85 -16.80 -12.99
CA ASP A 459 10.92 -15.46 -13.59
C ASP A 459 9.99 -15.36 -14.81
N SER A 460 9.90 -16.40 -15.63
CA SER A 460 8.97 -16.43 -16.78
C SER A 460 7.51 -16.40 -16.35
N CYS A 461 7.14 -17.10 -15.28
CA CYS A 461 5.78 -17.06 -14.74
C CYS A 461 5.45 -15.68 -14.19
N MET A 462 6.36 -15.07 -13.43
CA MET A 462 6.15 -13.75 -12.83
C MET A 462 6.12 -12.63 -13.88
N LYS A 463 6.95 -12.74 -14.93
CA LYS A 463 6.88 -11.88 -16.11
C LYS A 463 5.56 -12.01 -16.87
N GLN A 464 4.92 -13.17 -16.84
CA GLN A 464 3.62 -13.38 -17.46
C GLN A 464 2.47 -12.92 -16.57
N TYR A 465 2.63 -12.99 -15.24
CA TYR A 465 1.67 -12.46 -14.27
C TYR A 465 1.64 -10.93 -14.28
N TYR A 466 2.79 -10.28 -14.46
CA TYR A 466 2.90 -8.82 -14.50
C TYR A 466 2.44 -8.19 -15.83
N LYS A 467 2.38 -8.98 -16.91
CA LYS A 467 1.91 -8.53 -18.23
C LYS A 467 0.40 -8.70 -18.35
#